data_AF-A0A485LMP5-F1
#
_entry.id   AF-A0A485LMP5-F1
#
_cell.length_a   1.000
_cell.length_b   1.000
_cell.length_c   1.000
_cell.angle_alpha   90.00
_cell.angle_beta   90.00
_cell.angle_gamma   90.00
#
_symmetry.space_group_name_H-M   'P 1'
#
loop_
_entity.id
_entity.type
_entity.pdbx_description
1 polymer ?
#
loop_
_entity_poly.entity_id
_entity_poly.type
_entity_poly.pdbx_seq_one_letter_code
_entity_poly.pdbx_strand_id
1 'polypeptide(L)'
;MEAKKTMNTAGDNMLSRIIKTVSSPSLTSLMGGELPPLNFTPSKLPRLKAGRLLLEVDGVQRQWESYIVALVGTDVSNLALYYYKDAADKTPVGAIRLHSASVDLMEEIFCVITQEHTWYLCAESHQEAEEWADKICGTLEAAATGTSLQPLHDSTQNAGSGRRRRLSSHVTAATVKEIQARDGATRVDEFLEVYLRSTEDEIRNQAARGAFSWSCMRSITWRIWLGVLPHDAPLGLWQGLVKEHRDRYEALRTSYALDVKALFDESSTEDGSRASDVAHAILHDVRRTRSSMHYFREEYVQHLLLRVLYVYSQEHPHVSYNQGMGELLAIIVYLLHVEKWPVGASHDGNYIGDDDDSDADDAFDDDSYVHVDMIEVDAALMDTAMLFHSSPFRVHRAKCTPYVLFMACCHPSVVPSACKEAIGALLCTVTDGDWIEHDAYALFEQVMARMAAVYSPQAPTQSPGLATADLSASTTSLHLQLDRIHRHLLVRCDAAIARHLDALHVPPEVYLLRWVRLLLAREFPVYQVWVIWDAIFSLSPADFGFADVLCVAMVLESRADVLAQEDAAGVLGLLKDTTVSCSAKMRSPTLD
;
A
#
# COMPACT_ATOMS: atom_id res chain seq x y z
N MET A 1 30.14 21.81 28.02
CA MET A 1 28.81 21.39 28.49
C MET A 1 28.18 20.62 27.36
N GLU A 2 28.42 19.31 27.33
CA GLU A 2 27.86 18.37 26.36
C GLU A 2 26.40 18.11 26.71
N ALA A 3 25.49 18.43 25.80
CA ALA A 3 24.13 17.90 25.82
C ALA A 3 24.09 16.78 24.76
N LYS A 4 24.18 15.53 25.23
CA LYS A 4 23.84 14.34 24.43
C LYS A 4 22.36 14.44 24.05
N LYS A 5 22.08 14.83 22.80
CA LYS A 5 20.77 14.68 22.17
C LYS A 5 20.70 13.23 21.68
N THR A 6 20.11 12.36 22.49
CA THR A 6 19.73 11.00 22.06
C THR A 6 18.63 11.14 21.01
N MET A 7 19.02 11.08 19.73
CA MET A 7 18.08 10.91 18.62
C MET A 7 17.42 9.55 18.77
N ASN A 8 16.09 9.58 18.97
CA ASN A 8 15.26 8.39 18.86
C ASN A 8 15.21 8.04 17.37
N THR A 9 16.07 7.14 16.92
CA THR A 9 16.01 6.58 15.56
C THR A 9 14.70 5.81 15.43
N ALA A 10 13.70 6.38 14.76
CA ALA A 10 12.62 5.61 14.16
C ALA A 10 13.25 4.71 13.10
N GLY A 11 13.62 3.49 13.50
CA GLY A 11 14.34 2.56 12.65
C GLY A 11 13.52 2.23 11.41
N ASP A 12 14.17 2.29 10.26
CA ASP A 12 13.69 1.75 8.99
C ASP A 12 13.16 0.33 9.26
N ASN A 13 11.84 0.17 9.27
CA ASN A 13 11.19 -1.06 9.70
C ASN A 13 11.49 -2.19 8.69
N MET A 14 11.43 -3.45 9.13
CA MET A 14 11.77 -4.59 8.27
C MET A 14 11.01 -4.57 6.94
N LEU A 15 9.78 -4.05 6.93
CA LEU A 15 8.97 -3.93 5.73
C LEU A 15 9.42 -2.84 4.79
N SER A 16 9.84 -1.67 5.29
CA SER A 16 10.40 -0.64 4.43
C SER A 16 11.66 -1.16 3.76
N ARG A 17 12.48 -1.97 4.44
CA ARG A 17 13.64 -2.63 3.84
C ARG A 17 13.26 -3.69 2.83
N ILE A 18 12.28 -4.55 3.12
CA ILE A 18 11.78 -5.57 2.19
C ILE A 18 11.21 -4.89 0.94
N ILE A 19 10.33 -3.89 1.12
CA ILE A 19 9.71 -3.14 0.03
C ILE A 19 10.77 -2.36 -0.76
N LYS A 20 11.75 -1.71 -0.12
CA LYS A 20 12.88 -1.03 -0.79
C LYS A 20 13.77 -2.03 -1.54
N THR A 21 14.04 -3.20 -0.97
CA THR A 21 14.86 -4.25 -1.59
C THR A 21 14.16 -4.83 -2.81
N VAL A 22 12.84 -5.05 -2.75
CA VAL A 22 12.05 -5.59 -3.85
C VAL A 22 11.68 -4.53 -4.89
N SER A 23 11.53 -3.27 -4.49
CA SER A 23 11.39 -2.11 -5.37
C SER A 23 12.72 -1.63 -5.94
N SER A 24 13.84 -2.22 -5.50
CA SER A 24 15.15 -1.88 -6.04
C SER A 24 15.21 -2.30 -7.51
N PRO A 25 15.71 -1.41 -8.39
CA PRO A 25 15.81 -1.72 -9.81
C PRO A 25 16.68 -2.94 -10.11
N SER A 26 17.47 -3.47 -9.17
CA SER A 26 18.19 -4.75 -9.30
C SER A 26 17.27 -5.94 -9.64
N LEU A 27 16.03 -5.96 -9.12
CA LEU A 27 15.03 -7.00 -9.44
C LEU A 27 14.20 -6.65 -10.69
N THR A 28 13.99 -5.36 -10.96
CA THR A 28 13.28 -4.84 -12.15
C THR A 28 14.16 -4.77 -13.41
N SER A 29 15.48 -4.77 -13.25
CA SER A 29 16.53 -4.66 -14.28
C SER A 29 16.67 -5.91 -15.17
N LEU A 30 15.83 -6.93 -14.97
CA LEU A 30 15.77 -8.07 -15.86
C LEU A 30 15.28 -7.71 -17.29
N MET A 31 14.90 -6.45 -17.57
CA MET A 31 14.28 -6.02 -18.83
C MET A 31 14.78 -4.69 -19.47
N GLY A 32 15.91 -4.10 -19.09
CA GLY A 32 16.34 -2.79 -19.65
C GLY A 32 17.85 -2.64 -19.89
N GLY A 33 18.24 -2.17 -21.08
CA GLY A 33 19.63 -1.99 -21.52
C GLY A 33 20.34 -0.73 -20.97
N GLU A 34 21.66 -0.82 -20.86
CA GLU A 34 22.54 0.22 -20.28
C GLU A 34 22.58 1.54 -21.08
N LEU A 35 22.60 2.67 -20.36
CA LEU A 35 22.82 4.02 -20.89
C LEU A 35 24.31 4.41 -20.85
N PRO A 36 24.77 5.30 -21.75
CA PRO A 36 26.19 5.66 -21.87
C PRO A 36 26.74 6.48 -20.68
N PRO A 37 28.08 6.49 -20.48
CA PRO A 37 28.75 7.23 -19.41
C PRO A 37 28.64 8.76 -19.57
N LEU A 38 28.55 9.48 -18.43
CA LEU A 38 28.49 10.93 -18.33
C LEU A 38 29.85 11.54 -18.72
N ASN A 39 30.01 11.90 -19.98
CA ASN A 39 31.14 12.71 -20.46
C ASN A 39 30.65 14.11 -20.85
N PHE A 40 30.12 14.88 -19.90
CA PHE A 40 29.75 16.28 -20.15
C PHE A 40 30.19 17.18 -19.00
N THR A 41 30.89 18.27 -19.34
CA THR A 41 31.33 19.31 -18.41
C THR A 41 30.12 20.15 -17.94
N PRO A 42 29.80 20.22 -16.64
CA PRO A 42 28.60 20.89 -16.13
C PRO A 42 28.57 22.41 -16.36
N SER A 43 29.71 23.03 -16.68
CA SER A 43 29.86 24.49 -16.85
C SER A 43 29.04 25.11 -17.99
N LYS A 44 28.40 24.31 -18.84
CA LYS A 44 27.56 24.77 -19.96
C LYS A 44 26.05 24.57 -19.76
N LEU A 45 25.63 23.95 -18.65
CA LEU A 45 24.23 23.63 -18.39
C LEU A 45 23.63 24.58 -17.33
N PRO A 46 22.31 24.88 -17.39
CA PRO A 46 21.68 25.79 -16.44
C PRO A 46 21.59 25.17 -15.05
N ARG A 47 21.91 25.96 -14.03
CA ARG A 47 21.72 25.61 -12.62
C ARG A 47 20.31 25.99 -12.18
N LEU A 48 19.53 25.01 -11.74
CA LEU A 48 18.11 25.14 -11.42
C LEU A 48 17.84 25.40 -9.93
N LYS A 49 18.68 24.87 -9.04
CA LYS A 49 18.77 25.18 -7.60
C LYS A 49 20.18 24.86 -7.12
N ALA A 50 20.69 25.61 -6.15
CA ALA A 50 21.96 25.35 -5.51
C ALA A 50 21.90 25.75 -4.04
N GLY A 51 22.63 25.04 -3.20
CA GLY A 51 22.66 25.27 -1.76
C GLY A 51 23.62 24.33 -1.06
N ARG A 52 23.80 24.53 0.24
CA ARG A 52 24.66 23.68 1.06
C ARG A 52 23.83 22.51 1.55
N LEU A 53 24.35 21.30 1.40
CA LEU A 53 23.76 20.08 1.95
C LEU A 53 24.85 19.22 2.57
N LEU A 54 24.49 18.43 3.56
CA LEU A 54 25.32 17.33 4.01
C LEU A 54 25.03 16.12 3.11
N LEU A 55 26.06 15.50 2.55
CA LEU A 55 25.95 14.29 1.74
C LEU A 55 26.60 13.14 2.50
N GLU A 56 25.95 11.97 2.50
CA GLU A 56 26.55 10.75 3.01
C GLU A 56 27.55 10.18 1.99
N VAL A 57 28.80 9.98 2.42
CA VAL A 57 29.88 9.47 1.56
C VAL A 57 30.20 8.01 1.94
N ASP A 58 30.43 7.16 0.93
CA ASP A 58 30.90 5.77 1.04
C ASP A 58 29.93 4.70 1.58
N GLY A 59 28.62 4.97 1.66
CA GLY A 59 27.59 3.94 1.93
C GLY A 59 27.67 3.24 3.30
N VAL A 60 28.62 3.65 4.14
CA VAL A 60 28.72 3.26 5.53
C VAL A 60 28.01 4.34 6.34
N GLN A 61 26.79 4.05 6.77
CA GLN A 61 25.99 4.84 7.72
C GLN A 61 26.87 5.37 8.86
N ARG A 62 27.42 6.60 8.73
CA ARG A 62 28.04 7.45 9.78
C ARG A 62 28.91 8.64 9.30
N GLN A 63 29.23 8.82 8.02
CA GLN A 63 30.06 9.97 7.58
C GLN A 63 29.27 10.95 6.70
N TRP A 64 28.85 12.04 7.32
CA TRP A 64 28.24 13.20 6.66
C TRP A 64 29.29 14.25 6.37
N GLU A 65 29.41 14.64 5.11
CA GLU A 65 30.30 15.72 4.69
C GLU A 65 29.51 16.87 4.07
N SER A 66 29.92 18.10 4.35
CA SER A 66 29.26 19.29 3.79
C SER A 66 29.74 19.56 2.36
N TYR A 67 28.79 19.67 1.45
CA TYR A 67 29.04 20.00 0.06
C TYR A 67 28.15 21.16 -0.40
N ILE A 68 28.61 21.88 -1.42
CA ILE A 68 27.74 22.72 -2.23
C ILE A 68 27.12 21.84 -3.29
N VAL A 69 25.80 21.66 -3.24
CA VAL A 69 25.05 20.84 -4.19
C VAL A 69 24.33 21.75 -5.19
N ALA A 70 24.31 21.35 -6.45
CA ALA A 70 23.67 22.06 -7.54
C ALA A 70 22.85 21.11 -8.40
N LEU A 71 21.55 21.38 -8.53
CA LEU A 71 20.68 20.75 -9.51
C LEU A 71 20.90 21.39 -10.88
N VAL A 72 21.34 20.60 -11.86
CA VAL A 72 21.77 21.07 -13.17
C VAL A 72 21.22 20.17 -14.27
N GLY A 73 20.68 20.76 -15.33
CA GLY A 73 20.21 20.02 -16.50
C GLY A 73 19.21 20.80 -17.35
N THR A 74 18.95 20.31 -18.56
CA THR A 74 17.94 20.84 -19.49
C THR A 74 16.82 19.85 -19.76
N ASP A 75 17.08 18.55 -19.60
CA ASP A 75 16.17 17.46 -19.95
C ASP A 75 16.52 16.18 -19.18
N VAL A 76 15.72 15.13 -19.34
CA VAL A 76 15.83 13.88 -18.55
C VAL A 76 17.15 13.14 -18.81
N SER A 77 17.82 13.39 -19.94
CA SER A 77 19.08 12.71 -20.28
C SER A 77 20.30 13.30 -19.56
N ASN A 78 20.21 14.56 -19.10
CA ASN A 78 21.34 15.29 -18.52
C ASN A 78 21.06 15.92 -17.15
N LEU A 79 19.87 15.72 -16.57
CA LEU A 79 19.50 16.19 -15.25
C LEU A 79 20.26 15.43 -14.14
N ALA A 80 21.00 16.17 -13.31
CA ALA A 80 21.81 15.61 -12.23
C ALA A 80 22.00 16.60 -11.06
N LEU A 81 22.31 16.07 -9.88
CA LEU A 81 22.84 16.84 -8.75
C LEU A 81 24.37 16.76 -8.76
N TYR A 82 25.05 17.88 -8.97
CA TYR A 82 26.51 17.98 -8.86
C TYR A 82 26.90 18.51 -7.49
N TYR A 83 27.89 17.91 -6.84
CA TYR A 83 28.36 18.33 -5.53
C TYR A 83 29.84 18.73 -5.53
N TYR A 84 30.18 19.81 -4.82
CA TYR A 84 31.49 20.48 -4.83
C TYR A 84 31.98 20.70 -3.39
N LYS A 85 33.30 20.61 -3.14
CA LYS A 85 33.86 20.88 -1.80
C LYS A 85 33.72 22.35 -1.42
N ASP A 86 33.98 23.24 -2.38
CA ASP A 86 33.81 24.68 -2.22
C ASP A 86 32.94 25.27 -3.35
N ALA A 87 32.25 26.37 -3.06
CA ALA A 87 31.48 27.13 -4.05
C ALA A 87 32.36 27.72 -5.17
N ALA A 88 33.65 27.92 -4.91
CA ALA A 88 34.63 28.41 -5.88
C ALA A 88 35.17 27.32 -6.83
N ASP A 89 34.91 26.04 -6.55
CA ASP A 89 35.44 24.93 -7.33
C ASP A 89 34.78 24.85 -8.71
N LYS A 90 35.60 24.73 -9.76
CA LYS A 90 35.12 24.60 -11.15
C LYS A 90 34.80 23.15 -11.54
N THR A 91 35.28 22.19 -10.76
CA THR A 91 35.13 20.76 -11.03
C THR A 91 34.36 20.12 -9.88
N PRO A 92 33.24 19.44 -10.16
CA PRO A 92 32.50 18.73 -9.13
C PRO A 92 33.31 17.56 -8.60
N VAL A 93 33.07 17.21 -7.34
CA VAL A 93 33.59 15.99 -6.70
C VAL A 93 32.89 14.77 -7.27
N GLY A 94 31.59 14.90 -7.55
CA GLY A 94 30.79 13.87 -8.21
C GLY A 94 29.44 14.39 -8.67
N ALA A 95 28.64 13.48 -9.22
CA ALA A 95 27.31 13.77 -9.73
C ALA A 95 26.33 12.62 -9.47
N ILE A 96 25.11 12.95 -9.06
CA ILE A 96 24.00 12.03 -8.87
C ILE A 96 23.07 12.20 -10.08
N ARG A 97 23.01 11.20 -10.97
CA ARG A 97 22.09 11.24 -12.12
C ARG A 97 20.66 11.09 -11.65
N LEU A 98 19.78 11.95 -12.15
CA LEU A 98 18.36 11.92 -11.77
C LEU A 98 17.48 11.16 -12.78
N HIS A 99 18.07 10.59 -13.84
CA HIS A 99 17.33 9.78 -14.80
C HIS A 99 16.62 8.62 -14.10
N SER A 100 15.29 8.61 -14.17
CA SER A 100 14.43 7.63 -13.48
C SER A 100 14.62 7.58 -11.96
N ALA A 101 15.11 8.66 -11.36
CA ALA A 101 15.29 8.74 -9.92
C ALA A 101 13.96 9.02 -9.20
N SER A 102 13.83 8.51 -7.99
CA SER A 102 12.79 8.92 -7.04
C SER A 102 13.40 9.65 -5.86
N VAL A 103 12.64 10.59 -5.29
CA VAL A 103 13.06 11.32 -4.10
C VAL A 103 12.15 10.93 -2.95
N ASP A 104 12.76 10.68 -1.79
CA ASP A 104 12.10 10.41 -0.53
C ASP A 104 12.57 11.46 0.49
N LEU A 105 11.69 12.01 1.32
CA LEU A 105 11.96 13.00 2.36
C LEU A 105 11.59 12.54 3.78
N MET A 106 12.53 12.60 4.72
CA MET A 106 12.38 12.32 6.15
C MET A 106 12.97 13.47 7.00
N GLU A 107 12.13 14.32 7.59
CA GLU A 107 12.55 15.50 8.36
C GLU A 107 13.54 16.38 7.54
N GLU A 108 14.73 16.68 8.07
CA GLU A 108 15.74 17.46 7.33
C GLU A 108 16.50 16.61 6.28
N ILE A 109 16.29 15.30 6.24
CA ILE A 109 17.00 14.36 5.35
C ILE A 109 16.12 14.03 4.16
N PHE A 110 16.63 14.10 2.94
CA PHE A 110 15.98 13.52 1.78
C PHE A 110 16.93 12.57 1.05
N CYS A 111 16.40 11.46 0.53
CA CYS A 111 17.16 10.53 -0.28
C CYS A 111 16.78 10.60 -1.76
N VAL A 112 17.79 10.52 -2.61
CA VAL A 112 17.66 10.44 -4.05
C VAL A 112 18.01 9.01 -4.45
N ILE A 113 17.00 8.24 -4.83
CA ILE A 113 17.11 6.84 -5.19
C ILE A 113 17.31 6.78 -6.70
N THR A 114 18.52 6.42 -7.12
CA THR A 114 18.88 6.22 -8.54
C THR A 114 18.88 4.73 -8.89
N GLN A 115 19.12 4.38 -10.15
CA GLN A 115 19.23 2.97 -10.56
C GLN A 115 20.37 2.23 -9.86
N GLU A 116 21.48 2.93 -9.60
CA GLU A 116 22.68 2.32 -9.08
C GLU A 116 22.73 2.42 -7.55
N HIS A 117 22.44 3.60 -6.99
CA HIS A 117 22.64 3.91 -5.56
C HIS A 117 21.50 4.76 -4.97
N THR A 118 21.27 4.61 -3.66
CA THR A 118 20.48 5.56 -2.85
C THR A 118 21.42 6.57 -2.21
N TRP A 119 21.17 7.85 -2.45
CA TRP A 119 21.98 8.94 -1.93
C TRP A 119 21.21 9.67 -0.84
N TYR A 120 21.81 9.85 0.34
CA TYR A 120 21.19 10.59 1.44
C TYR A 120 21.77 12.00 1.52
N LEU A 121 20.88 12.99 1.52
CA LEU A 121 21.20 14.41 1.63
C LEU A 121 20.47 14.98 2.84
N CYS A 122 21.13 15.85 3.61
CA CYS A 122 20.52 16.51 4.75
C CYS A 122 20.63 18.03 4.59
N ALA A 123 19.50 18.72 4.71
CA ALA A 123 19.37 20.16 4.66
C ALA A 123 19.46 20.78 6.07
N GLU A 124 19.48 22.10 6.19
CA GLU A 124 19.57 22.76 7.49
C GLU A 124 18.24 22.72 8.26
N SER A 125 17.12 22.54 7.56
CA SER A 125 15.78 22.42 8.14
C SER A 125 14.90 21.51 7.29
N HIS A 126 13.81 21.02 7.90
CA HIS A 126 12.80 20.21 7.22
C HIS A 126 12.18 20.97 6.03
N GLN A 127 11.87 22.25 6.21
CA GLN A 127 11.35 23.12 5.16
C GLN A 127 12.31 23.22 3.97
N GLU A 128 13.62 23.34 4.21
CA GLU A 128 14.60 23.40 3.14
C GLU A 128 14.70 22.05 2.40
N ALA A 129 14.63 20.94 3.13
CA ALA A 129 14.62 19.60 2.55
C ALA A 129 13.37 19.37 1.67
N GLU A 130 12.20 19.84 2.11
CA GLU A 130 10.97 19.88 1.29
C GLU A 130 11.19 20.66 0.00
N GLU A 131 11.72 21.90 0.07
CA GLU A 131 11.99 22.70 -1.11
C GLU A 131 12.95 22.03 -2.10
N TRP A 132 13.94 21.30 -1.59
CA TRP A 132 14.86 20.53 -2.42
C TRP A 132 14.15 19.37 -3.12
N ALA A 133 13.40 18.55 -2.37
CA ALA A 133 12.65 17.43 -2.92
C ALA A 133 11.64 17.89 -3.97
N ASP A 134 10.89 18.94 -3.67
CA ASP A 134 9.93 19.58 -4.57
C ASP A 134 10.56 20.05 -5.87
N LYS A 135 11.72 20.71 -5.77
CA LYS A 135 12.42 21.23 -6.94
C LYS A 135 12.96 20.10 -7.81
N ILE A 136 13.55 19.07 -7.21
CA ILE A 136 14.06 17.91 -7.93
C ILE A 136 12.91 17.19 -8.66
N CYS A 137 11.83 16.87 -7.95
CA CYS A 137 10.64 16.23 -8.53
C CYS A 137 10.02 17.08 -9.64
N GLY A 138 9.79 18.37 -9.40
CA GLY A 138 9.21 19.27 -10.40
C GLY A 138 10.07 19.41 -11.66
N THR A 139 11.40 19.41 -11.52
CA THR A 139 12.31 19.44 -12.70
C THR A 139 12.32 18.13 -13.47
N LEU A 140 12.21 16.98 -12.78
CA LEU A 140 12.07 15.67 -13.44
C LEU A 140 10.79 15.58 -14.27
N GLU A 141 9.67 16.06 -13.73
CA GLU A 141 8.39 16.07 -14.44
C GLU A 141 8.39 17.04 -15.64
N ALA A 142 8.91 18.25 -15.45
CA ALA A 142 9.05 19.21 -16.54
C ALA A 142 9.95 18.68 -17.65
N ALA A 143 11.06 18.03 -17.29
CA ALA A 143 11.96 17.39 -18.24
C ALA A 143 11.29 16.23 -18.98
N ALA A 144 10.51 15.39 -18.30
CA ALA A 144 9.81 14.24 -18.90
C ALA A 144 8.68 14.66 -19.84
N THR A 145 8.06 15.81 -19.59
CA THR A 145 6.96 16.36 -20.42
C THR A 145 7.43 17.27 -21.56
N GLY A 146 8.73 17.54 -21.67
CA GLY A 146 9.30 18.43 -22.69
C GLY A 146 9.02 19.92 -22.43
N THR A 147 8.71 20.29 -21.18
CA THR A 147 8.42 21.68 -20.78
C THR A 147 9.73 22.43 -20.51
N SER A 148 9.85 23.68 -20.98
CA SER A 148 11.09 24.46 -20.84
C SER A 148 11.46 24.72 -19.37
N LEU A 149 12.64 24.24 -18.93
CA LEU A 149 13.20 24.52 -17.61
C LEU A 149 13.70 25.98 -17.55
N GLN A 150 13.04 26.85 -16.77
CA GLN A 150 13.49 28.24 -16.60
C GLN A 150 14.51 28.41 -15.45
N PRO A 151 15.56 29.26 -15.62
CA PRO A 151 16.48 29.61 -14.54
C PRO A 151 15.85 30.61 -13.54
N LEU A 152 16.40 30.64 -12.32
CA LEU A 152 15.99 31.49 -11.19
C LEU A 152 15.74 32.96 -11.59
N HIS A 153 14.55 33.49 -11.26
CA HIS A 153 14.35 34.90 -10.94
C HIS A 153 13.59 34.98 -9.62
N ASP A 154 14.06 35.85 -8.72
CA ASP A 154 13.42 36.17 -7.44
C ASP A 154 11.98 36.65 -7.68
N SER A 155 11.00 35.87 -7.24
CA SER A 155 9.64 36.35 -7.02
C SER A 155 9.03 35.57 -5.88
N THR A 156 9.09 36.17 -4.70
CA THR A 156 8.05 36.05 -3.69
C THR A 156 6.69 36.34 -4.33
N GLN A 157 5.69 35.53 -3.98
CA GLN A 157 4.26 35.63 -4.29
C GLN A 157 3.75 34.99 -5.60
N ASN A 158 2.71 34.16 -5.41
CA ASN A 158 1.73 33.64 -6.37
C ASN A 158 2.21 32.75 -7.51
N ALA A 159 2.21 31.43 -7.26
CA ALA A 159 2.02 30.41 -8.28
C ALA A 159 1.04 29.33 -7.79
N GLY A 160 -0.21 29.72 -7.55
CA GLY A 160 -1.34 28.81 -7.59
C GLY A 160 -1.62 28.43 -9.04
N SER A 161 -1.07 27.32 -9.50
CA SER A 161 -1.50 26.65 -10.73
C SER A 161 -1.00 25.21 -10.75
N GLY A 162 -1.92 24.28 -10.48
CA GLY A 162 -1.90 22.91 -11.01
C GLY A 162 -0.63 22.08 -10.84
N ARG A 163 0.13 22.21 -9.75
CA ARG A 163 1.27 21.31 -9.49
C ARG A 163 0.73 19.92 -9.09
N ARG A 164 1.03 18.93 -9.94
CA ARG A 164 0.85 17.52 -9.66
C ARG A 164 1.68 17.19 -8.42
N ARG A 165 1.02 17.03 -7.27
CA ARG A 165 1.72 16.60 -6.06
C ARG A 165 1.88 15.10 -6.13
N ARG A 166 3.11 14.65 -6.38
CA ARG A 166 3.49 13.27 -6.13
C ARG A 166 3.31 13.04 -4.62
N LEU A 167 2.40 12.15 -4.26
CA LEU A 167 2.22 11.67 -2.89
C LEU A 167 3.60 11.22 -2.40
N SER A 168 4.16 11.92 -1.41
CA SER A 168 5.51 11.64 -0.93
C SER A 168 5.53 10.20 -0.42
N SER A 169 6.60 9.45 -0.69
CA SER A 169 6.76 8.10 -0.15
C SER A 169 6.98 8.08 1.38
N HIS A 170 7.01 9.26 2.01
CA HIS A 170 6.92 9.46 3.45
C HIS A 170 5.67 10.23 3.87
N VAL A 171 4.49 9.86 3.39
CA VAL A 171 3.34 10.14 4.27
C VAL A 171 3.54 9.28 5.51
N THR A 172 3.76 9.93 6.65
CA THR A 172 3.69 9.32 7.98
C THR A 172 2.46 8.42 7.98
N ALA A 173 2.67 7.10 8.14
CA ALA A 173 1.59 6.14 8.05
C ALA A 173 0.46 6.59 8.97
N ALA A 174 -0.72 6.86 8.39
CA ALA A 174 -1.83 7.35 9.19
C ALA A 174 -2.21 6.28 10.20
N THR A 175 -2.45 6.68 11.44
CA THR A 175 -2.96 5.72 12.42
C THR A 175 -4.36 5.26 12.01
N VAL A 176 -4.77 4.08 12.47
CA VAL A 176 -6.14 3.58 12.22
C VAL A 176 -7.18 4.60 12.70
N LYS A 177 -6.91 5.27 13.82
CA LYS A 177 -7.79 6.32 14.36
C LYS A 177 -7.87 7.53 13.44
N GLU A 178 -6.75 8.00 12.88
CA GLU A 178 -6.76 9.10 11.91
C GLU A 178 -7.58 8.76 10.67
N ILE A 179 -7.42 7.55 10.11
CA ILE A 179 -8.22 7.10 8.96
C ILE A 179 -9.72 7.11 9.30
N GLN A 180 -10.09 6.63 10.49
CA GLN A 180 -11.48 6.60 10.94
C GLN A 180 -12.05 8.00 11.21
N ALA A 181 -11.23 8.94 11.70
CA ALA A 181 -11.64 10.30 12.01
C ALA A 181 -11.86 11.18 10.76
N ARG A 182 -11.45 10.72 9.57
CA ARG A 182 -11.67 11.48 8.32
C ARG A 182 -13.14 11.63 8.00
N ASP A 183 -13.52 12.90 7.84
CA ASP A 183 -14.85 13.30 7.44
C ASP A 183 -15.15 12.97 5.97
N GLY A 184 -16.41 13.16 5.57
CA GLY A 184 -16.85 12.87 4.21
C GLY A 184 -16.12 13.73 3.16
N ALA A 185 -15.82 15.00 3.47
CA ALA A 185 -15.16 15.92 2.54
C ALA A 185 -13.73 15.47 2.23
N THR A 186 -12.95 15.09 3.25
CA THR A 186 -11.58 14.59 3.07
C THR A 186 -11.56 13.31 2.24
N ARG A 187 -12.50 12.39 2.49
CA ARG A 187 -12.65 11.13 1.72
C ARG A 187 -12.98 11.39 0.25
N VAL A 188 -13.81 12.39 -0.04
CA VAL A 188 -14.12 12.84 -1.41
C VAL A 188 -12.87 13.41 -2.09
N ASP A 189 -12.09 14.22 -1.39
CA ASP A 189 -10.86 14.81 -1.95
C ASP A 189 -9.79 13.75 -2.25
N GLU A 190 -9.63 12.76 -1.37
CA GLU A 190 -8.77 11.59 -1.64
C GLU A 190 -9.25 10.78 -2.84
N PHE A 191 -10.56 10.54 -2.97
CA PHE A 191 -11.12 9.84 -4.13
C PHE A 191 -10.76 10.56 -5.43
N LEU A 192 -10.86 11.88 -5.46
CA LEU A 192 -10.53 12.70 -6.63
C LEU A 192 -9.04 12.58 -7.00
N GLU A 193 -8.16 12.56 -5.99
CA GLU A 193 -6.72 12.38 -6.20
C GLU A 193 -6.38 10.99 -6.75
N VAL A 194 -6.95 9.95 -6.13
CA VAL A 194 -6.62 8.56 -6.46
C VAL A 194 -7.22 8.14 -7.81
N TYR A 195 -8.49 8.46 -8.07
CA TYR A 195 -9.20 7.88 -9.22
C TYR A 195 -9.36 8.81 -10.42
N LEU A 196 -9.27 10.14 -10.25
CA LEU A 196 -9.46 11.08 -11.37
C LEU A 196 -8.17 11.75 -11.83
N ARG A 197 -7.20 11.98 -10.93
CA ARG A 197 -5.94 12.66 -11.24
C ARG A 197 -4.76 11.73 -11.50
N SER A 198 -4.84 10.51 -10.98
CA SER A 198 -3.78 9.52 -11.10
C SER A 198 -4.12 8.47 -12.17
N THR A 199 -3.10 8.01 -12.90
CA THR A 199 -3.23 6.84 -13.76
C THR A 199 -3.20 5.56 -12.94
N GLU A 200 -3.63 4.46 -13.54
CA GLU A 200 -3.58 3.15 -12.88
C GLU A 200 -2.12 2.75 -12.57
N ASP A 201 -1.21 3.00 -13.50
CA ASP A 201 0.22 2.72 -13.32
C ASP A 201 0.82 3.53 -12.17
N GLU A 202 0.40 4.79 -11.98
CA GLU A 202 0.85 5.63 -10.87
C GLU A 202 0.38 5.09 -9.53
N ILE A 203 -0.91 4.75 -9.45
CA ILE A 203 -1.49 4.21 -8.21
C ILE A 203 -0.92 2.84 -7.86
N ARG A 204 -0.72 1.96 -8.86
CA ARG A 204 -0.02 0.68 -8.64
C ARG A 204 1.41 0.89 -8.14
N ASN A 205 2.13 1.84 -8.73
CA ASN A 205 3.49 2.19 -8.31
C ASN A 205 3.56 2.78 -6.90
N GLN A 206 2.58 3.59 -6.50
CA GLN A 206 2.51 4.17 -5.16
C GLN A 206 2.18 3.10 -4.12
N ALA A 207 1.20 2.25 -4.41
CA ALA A 207 0.82 1.12 -3.58
C ALA A 207 1.98 0.13 -3.35
N ALA A 208 2.72 -0.20 -4.40
CA ALA A 208 3.92 -1.04 -4.31
C ALA A 208 5.01 -0.46 -3.40
N ARG A 209 5.04 0.86 -3.21
CA ARG A 209 5.96 1.57 -2.31
C ARG A 209 5.39 1.80 -0.91
N GLY A 210 4.19 1.32 -0.64
CA GLY A 210 3.50 1.48 0.64
C GLY A 210 2.86 2.85 0.87
N ALA A 211 2.80 3.70 -0.16
CA ALA A 211 2.16 5.02 -0.10
C ALA A 211 0.62 4.93 -0.10
N PHE A 212 0.04 3.84 0.35
CA PHE A 212 -1.40 3.72 0.64
C PHE A 212 -1.66 3.66 2.15
N SER A 213 -0.59 3.62 2.97
CA SER A 213 -0.66 3.64 4.44
C SER A 213 -1.39 4.85 5.01
N TRP A 214 -1.46 5.94 4.25
CA TRP A 214 -2.11 7.17 4.62
C TRP A 214 -3.46 7.37 3.94
N SER A 215 -3.91 6.51 3.02
CA SER A 215 -5.18 6.71 2.31
C SER A 215 -6.29 5.85 2.91
N CYS A 216 -7.51 6.38 2.85
CA CYS A 216 -8.75 5.67 3.20
C CYS A 216 -9.45 5.03 1.97
N MET A 217 -8.75 4.95 0.83
CA MET A 217 -9.26 4.45 -0.45
C MET A 217 -8.83 3.01 -0.75
N ARG A 218 -8.27 2.28 0.21
CA ARG A 218 -7.71 0.94 -0.04
C ARG A 218 -8.80 -0.07 -0.39
N SER A 219 -9.90 -0.09 0.35
CA SER A 219 -11.05 -0.97 0.15
C SER A 219 -11.63 -0.85 -1.25
N ILE A 220 -11.78 0.37 -1.77
CA ILE A 220 -12.24 0.62 -3.14
C ILE A 220 -11.19 0.17 -4.16
N THR A 221 -9.91 0.50 -3.92
CA THR A 221 -8.81 0.12 -4.82
C THR A 221 -8.67 -1.40 -4.92
N TRP A 222 -8.81 -2.12 -3.81
CA TRP A 222 -8.82 -3.58 -3.76
C TRP A 222 -10.01 -4.17 -4.52
N ARG A 223 -11.21 -3.58 -4.40
CA ARG A 223 -12.37 -4.00 -5.22
C ARG A 223 -12.07 -3.88 -6.71
N ILE A 224 -11.34 -2.85 -7.14
CA ILE A 224 -10.95 -2.69 -8.55
C ILE A 224 -9.92 -3.73 -8.98
N TRP A 225 -8.80 -3.86 -8.26
CA TRP A 225 -7.72 -4.79 -8.63
C TRP A 225 -8.10 -6.27 -8.53
N LEU A 226 -9.00 -6.61 -7.61
CA LEU A 226 -9.53 -7.96 -7.50
C LEU A 226 -10.67 -8.25 -8.49
N GLY A 227 -11.19 -7.22 -9.16
CA GLY A 227 -12.23 -7.35 -10.18
C GLY A 227 -13.67 -7.39 -9.65
N VAL A 228 -13.90 -7.04 -8.38
CA VAL A 228 -15.25 -6.85 -7.82
C VAL A 228 -15.93 -5.65 -8.50
N LEU A 229 -15.17 -4.57 -8.67
CA LEU A 229 -15.52 -3.42 -9.50
C LEU A 229 -14.66 -3.47 -10.77
N PRO A 230 -15.24 -3.55 -11.99
CA PRO A 230 -14.43 -3.55 -13.20
C PRO A 230 -13.68 -2.23 -13.38
N HIS A 231 -12.39 -2.30 -13.71
CA HIS A 231 -11.52 -1.13 -13.92
C HIS A 231 -11.99 -0.20 -15.06
N ASP A 232 -12.71 -0.74 -16.03
CA ASP A 232 -13.28 -0.03 -17.16
C ASP A 232 -14.74 0.42 -16.92
N ALA A 233 -15.35 0.01 -15.81
CA ALA A 233 -16.71 0.41 -15.48
C ALA A 233 -16.79 1.90 -15.15
N PRO A 234 -17.74 2.64 -15.75
CA PRO A 234 -18.02 4.01 -15.37
C PRO A 234 -18.41 4.13 -13.88
N LEU A 235 -18.01 5.23 -13.24
CA LEU A 235 -18.27 5.49 -11.82
C LEU A 235 -19.76 5.39 -11.47
N GLY A 236 -20.65 5.81 -12.38
CA GLY A 236 -22.10 5.77 -12.16
C GLY A 236 -22.67 4.36 -12.03
N LEU A 237 -21.96 3.33 -12.49
CA LEU A 237 -22.40 1.94 -12.38
C LEU A 237 -22.03 1.27 -11.05
N TRP A 238 -21.08 1.85 -10.30
CA TRP A 238 -20.52 1.21 -9.11
C TRP A 238 -21.56 0.94 -8.02
N GLN A 239 -22.51 1.87 -7.79
CA GLN A 239 -23.59 1.68 -6.83
C GLN A 239 -24.46 0.46 -7.18
N GLY A 240 -24.79 0.30 -8.47
CA GLY A 240 -25.56 -0.82 -8.97
C GLY A 240 -24.80 -2.15 -8.82
N LEU A 241 -23.52 -2.16 -9.18
CA LEU A 241 -22.66 -3.35 -9.07
C LEU A 241 -22.46 -3.80 -7.62
N VAL A 242 -22.18 -2.88 -6.71
CA VAL A 242 -22.05 -3.21 -5.27
C VAL A 242 -23.36 -3.74 -4.72
N LYS A 243 -24.50 -3.16 -5.11
CA LYS A 243 -25.81 -3.67 -4.72
C LYS A 243 -26.08 -5.07 -5.26
N GLU A 244 -25.71 -5.35 -6.51
CA GLU A 244 -25.84 -6.68 -7.11
C GLU A 244 -25.03 -7.74 -6.33
N HIS A 245 -23.78 -7.43 -5.95
CA HIS A 245 -22.96 -8.31 -5.11
C HIS A 245 -23.57 -8.53 -3.72
N ARG A 246 -24.13 -7.47 -3.11
CA ARG A 246 -24.83 -7.55 -1.83
C ARG A 246 -26.08 -8.43 -1.92
N ASP A 247 -26.91 -8.21 -2.93
CA ASP A 247 -28.11 -9.01 -3.18
C ASP A 247 -27.76 -10.49 -3.44
N ARG A 248 -26.66 -10.77 -4.18
CA ARG A 248 -26.12 -12.14 -4.39
C ARG A 248 -25.73 -12.79 -3.07
N TYR A 249 -24.94 -12.13 -2.23
CA TYR A 249 -24.55 -12.71 -0.94
C TYR A 249 -25.76 -12.92 -0.02
N GLU A 250 -26.71 -12.00 0.03
CA GLU A 250 -27.91 -12.14 0.86
C GLU A 250 -28.76 -13.36 0.42
N ALA A 251 -28.87 -13.59 -0.89
CA ALA A 251 -29.52 -14.77 -1.43
C ALA A 251 -28.81 -16.07 -1.00
N LEU A 252 -27.47 -16.10 -1.08
CA LEU A 252 -26.66 -17.25 -0.65
C LEU A 252 -26.74 -17.49 0.86
N ARG A 253 -26.69 -16.42 1.66
CA ARG A 253 -26.85 -16.47 3.11
C ARG A 253 -28.21 -17.04 3.51
N THR A 254 -29.26 -16.69 2.77
CA THR A 254 -30.61 -17.22 2.97
C THR A 254 -30.70 -18.70 2.55
N SER A 255 -30.10 -19.09 1.42
CA SER A 255 -30.10 -20.49 0.97
C SER A 255 -29.30 -21.41 1.89
N TYR A 256 -28.21 -20.90 2.46
CA TYR A 256 -27.35 -21.62 3.41
C TYR A 256 -27.58 -21.15 4.84
N ALA A 257 -28.85 -21.01 5.23
CA ALA A 257 -29.23 -20.52 6.54
C ALA A 257 -28.51 -21.27 7.67
N LEU A 258 -27.85 -20.51 8.54
CA LEU A 258 -27.09 -21.00 9.68
C LEU A 258 -27.62 -20.35 10.95
N ASP A 259 -28.05 -21.16 11.92
CA ASP A 259 -28.38 -20.66 13.26
C ASP A 259 -27.09 -20.41 14.04
N VAL A 260 -26.53 -19.22 13.82
CA VAL A 260 -25.29 -18.79 14.45
C VAL A 260 -25.46 -18.68 15.97
N LYS A 261 -26.61 -18.23 16.48
CA LYS A 261 -26.78 -18.04 17.93
C LYS A 261 -26.79 -19.38 18.66
N ALA A 262 -27.51 -20.37 18.12
CA ALA A 262 -27.51 -21.72 18.68
C ALA A 262 -26.10 -22.35 18.67
N LEU A 263 -25.29 -22.08 17.64
CA LEU A 263 -23.91 -22.56 17.56
C LEU A 263 -22.98 -22.01 18.64
N PHE A 264 -23.20 -20.77 19.10
CA PHE A 264 -22.40 -20.19 20.17
C PHE A 264 -22.87 -20.61 21.57
N ASP A 265 -24.10 -21.11 21.71
CA ASP A 265 -24.70 -21.52 22.99
C ASP A 265 -24.48 -23.02 23.29
N GLU A 266 -23.36 -23.33 23.94
CA GLU A 266 -22.98 -24.70 24.34
C GLU A 266 -23.92 -25.34 25.38
N SER A 267 -24.88 -24.59 25.95
CA SER A 267 -25.83 -25.08 26.95
C SER A 267 -27.07 -25.76 26.34
N SER A 268 -27.24 -25.70 25.02
CA SER A 268 -28.39 -26.22 24.28
C SER A 268 -28.19 -27.67 23.78
N THR A 269 -27.74 -28.58 24.66
CA THR A 269 -27.32 -29.95 24.29
C THR A 269 -28.43 -30.95 23.96
N GLU A 270 -29.70 -30.55 23.77
CA GLU A 270 -30.77 -31.51 23.47
C GLU A 270 -31.25 -31.52 22.01
N ASP A 271 -30.84 -30.57 21.16
CA ASP A 271 -31.20 -30.56 19.72
C ASP A 271 -30.02 -30.25 18.77
N GLY A 272 -28.78 -30.25 19.30
CA GLY A 272 -27.52 -29.84 18.63
C GLY A 272 -27.02 -30.72 17.46
N SER A 273 -27.91 -31.48 16.81
CA SER A 273 -27.59 -32.48 15.77
C SER A 273 -27.66 -31.97 14.33
N ARG A 274 -27.82 -30.65 14.11
CA ARG A 274 -28.09 -30.09 12.76
C ARG A 274 -27.01 -29.20 12.15
N ALA A 275 -26.02 -28.75 12.92
CA ALA A 275 -24.94 -27.94 12.35
C ALA A 275 -23.83 -28.83 11.76
N SER A 276 -23.43 -28.53 10.52
CA SER A 276 -22.37 -29.27 9.82
C SER A 276 -21.05 -29.24 10.60
N ASP A 277 -20.25 -30.32 10.51
CA ASP A 277 -18.87 -30.38 11.03
C ASP A 277 -18.03 -29.18 10.58
N VAL A 278 -18.28 -28.68 9.36
CA VAL A 278 -17.65 -27.49 8.80
C VAL A 278 -17.94 -26.25 9.64
N ALA A 279 -19.19 -26.06 10.09
CA ALA A 279 -19.57 -24.90 10.90
C ALA A 279 -18.85 -24.90 12.26
N HIS A 280 -18.73 -26.07 12.90
CA HIS A 280 -18.00 -26.21 14.16
C HIS A 280 -16.50 -25.96 13.98
N ALA A 281 -15.89 -26.45 12.90
CA ALA A 281 -14.49 -26.19 12.57
C ALA A 281 -14.24 -24.69 12.34
N ILE A 282 -15.13 -24.01 11.62
CA ILE A 282 -15.06 -22.56 11.42
C ILE A 282 -15.19 -21.83 12.76
N LEU A 283 -16.19 -22.18 13.58
CA LEU A 283 -16.44 -21.54 14.87
C LEU A 283 -15.22 -21.61 15.79
N HIS A 284 -14.62 -22.81 15.89
CA HIS A 284 -13.40 -23.02 16.66
C HIS A 284 -12.27 -22.08 16.21
N ASP A 285 -12.13 -21.86 14.90
CA ASP A 285 -11.11 -20.98 14.34
C ASP A 285 -11.42 -19.49 14.48
N VAL A 286 -12.69 -19.11 14.34
CA VAL A 286 -13.14 -17.73 14.54
C VAL A 286 -12.88 -17.27 15.97
N ARG A 287 -13.15 -18.10 16.98
CA ARG A 287 -12.90 -17.78 18.41
C ARG A 287 -11.42 -17.44 18.71
N ARG A 288 -10.49 -17.95 17.91
CA ARG A 288 -9.04 -17.72 18.06
C ARG A 288 -8.45 -16.75 17.03
N THR A 289 -9.19 -16.39 15.98
CA THR A 289 -8.72 -15.51 14.90
C THR A 289 -8.47 -14.12 15.46
N ARG A 290 -7.21 -13.67 15.43
CA ARG A 290 -6.77 -12.33 15.92
C ARG A 290 -7.37 -11.90 17.28
N SER A 291 -7.55 -12.85 18.20
CA SER A 291 -8.23 -12.63 19.49
C SER A 291 -7.54 -11.64 20.44
N SER A 292 -6.29 -11.24 20.15
CA SER A 292 -5.59 -10.16 20.84
C SER A 292 -6.19 -8.78 20.58
N MET A 293 -6.92 -8.59 19.48
CA MET A 293 -7.57 -7.33 19.14
C MET A 293 -9.00 -7.32 19.69
N HIS A 294 -9.44 -6.20 20.29
CA HIS A 294 -10.80 -6.07 20.83
C HIS A 294 -11.88 -6.32 19.79
N TYR A 295 -11.72 -5.73 18.61
CA TYR A 295 -12.66 -5.82 17.50
C TYR A 295 -13.07 -7.27 17.15
N PHE A 296 -12.11 -8.21 17.09
CA PHE A 296 -12.41 -9.62 16.76
C PHE A 296 -12.97 -10.44 17.93
N ARG A 297 -13.01 -9.87 19.13
CA ARG A 297 -13.71 -10.47 20.29
C ARG A 297 -15.18 -10.10 20.33
N GLU A 298 -15.60 -9.09 19.58
CA GLU A 298 -17.00 -8.65 19.53
C GLU A 298 -17.87 -9.72 18.86
N GLU A 299 -18.99 -10.06 19.51
CA GLU A 299 -19.88 -11.16 19.09
C GLU A 299 -20.37 -10.99 17.66
N TYR A 300 -20.79 -9.78 17.28
CA TYR A 300 -21.27 -9.51 15.93
C TYR A 300 -20.18 -9.73 14.86
N VAL A 301 -18.91 -9.47 15.18
CA VAL A 301 -17.78 -9.70 14.26
C VAL A 301 -17.51 -11.19 14.12
N GLN A 302 -17.53 -11.95 15.23
CA GLN A 302 -17.39 -13.41 15.17
C GLN A 302 -18.53 -14.06 14.38
N HIS A 303 -19.75 -13.56 14.56
CA HIS A 303 -20.92 -13.99 13.80
C HIS A 303 -20.78 -13.68 12.30
N LEU A 304 -20.26 -12.49 11.95
CA LEU A 304 -19.97 -12.10 10.58
C LEU A 304 -18.94 -13.05 9.94
N LEU A 305 -17.79 -13.25 10.60
CA LEU A 305 -16.72 -14.11 10.11
C LEU A 305 -17.21 -15.55 9.89
N LEU A 306 -17.97 -16.10 10.85
CA LEU A 306 -18.55 -17.43 10.75
C LEU A 306 -19.49 -17.55 9.55
N ARG A 307 -20.40 -16.58 9.34
CA ARG A 307 -21.34 -16.62 8.22
C ARG A 307 -20.64 -16.56 6.87
N VAL A 308 -19.73 -15.60 6.69
CA VAL A 308 -19.01 -15.44 5.41
C VAL A 308 -18.22 -16.70 5.07
N LEU A 309 -17.47 -17.26 6.03
CA LEU A 309 -16.70 -18.49 5.82
C LEU A 309 -17.60 -19.70 5.56
N TYR A 310 -18.73 -19.81 6.26
CA TYR A 310 -19.67 -20.89 6.08
C TYR A 310 -20.33 -20.82 4.69
N VAL A 311 -20.89 -19.67 4.31
CA VAL A 311 -21.49 -19.44 2.99
C VAL A 311 -20.47 -19.73 1.89
N TYR A 312 -19.23 -19.24 2.02
CA TYR A 312 -18.16 -19.56 1.07
C TYR A 312 -17.91 -21.07 0.98
N SER A 313 -17.82 -21.77 2.12
CA SER A 313 -17.56 -23.22 2.12
C SER A 313 -18.67 -24.03 1.44
N GLN A 314 -19.92 -23.57 1.52
CA GLN A 314 -21.08 -24.22 0.90
C GLN A 314 -21.12 -23.95 -0.61
N GLU A 315 -20.85 -22.72 -1.03
CA GLU A 315 -20.81 -22.32 -2.45
C GLU A 315 -19.61 -22.93 -3.19
N HIS A 316 -18.50 -23.15 -2.49
CA HIS A 316 -17.25 -23.69 -3.06
C HIS A 316 -16.84 -25.03 -2.42
N PRO A 317 -17.60 -26.14 -2.55
CA PRO A 317 -17.33 -27.41 -1.84
C PRO A 317 -15.96 -28.02 -2.15
N HIS A 318 -15.39 -27.71 -3.32
CA HIS A 318 -14.10 -28.21 -3.75
C HIS A 318 -12.93 -27.61 -2.94
N VAL A 319 -13.03 -26.35 -2.50
CA VAL A 319 -12.10 -25.74 -1.54
C VAL A 319 -12.59 -25.98 -0.11
N SER A 320 -13.90 -25.82 0.11
CA SER A 320 -14.55 -25.84 1.43
C SER A 320 -13.84 -24.93 2.44
N TYR A 321 -14.14 -25.08 3.73
CA TYR A 321 -13.38 -24.42 4.78
C TYR A 321 -12.04 -25.12 5.01
N ASN A 322 -11.00 -24.32 5.06
CA ASN A 322 -9.64 -24.74 5.36
C ASN A 322 -9.07 -23.84 6.45
N GLN A 323 -8.41 -24.45 7.46
CA GLN A 323 -7.75 -23.69 8.51
C GLN A 323 -6.81 -22.63 7.93
N GLY A 324 -6.97 -21.40 8.42
CA GLY A 324 -6.24 -20.21 7.96
C GLY A 324 -7.09 -19.23 7.15
N MET A 325 -8.19 -19.68 6.54
CA MET A 325 -9.09 -18.80 5.77
C MET A 325 -9.68 -17.66 6.61
N GLY A 326 -9.96 -17.91 7.90
CA GLY A 326 -10.43 -16.88 8.82
C GLY A 326 -9.42 -15.74 9.05
N GLU A 327 -8.12 -16.03 9.00
CA GLU A 327 -7.07 -15.00 9.13
C GLU A 327 -7.03 -14.06 7.91
N LEU A 328 -7.29 -14.59 6.71
CA LEU A 328 -7.40 -13.79 5.49
C LEU A 328 -8.64 -12.90 5.52
N LEU A 329 -9.79 -13.48 5.86
CA LEU A 329 -11.05 -12.74 5.95
C LEU A 329 -10.98 -11.62 7.00
N ALA A 330 -10.34 -11.87 8.13
CA ALA A 330 -10.17 -10.88 9.19
C ALA A 330 -9.47 -9.59 8.71
N ILE A 331 -8.45 -9.72 7.83
CA ILE A 331 -7.75 -8.56 7.23
C ILE A 331 -8.70 -7.68 6.43
N ILE A 332 -9.59 -8.31 5.65
CA ILE A 332 -10.58 -7.63 4.79
C ILE A 332 -11.65 -6.95 5.65
N VAL A 333 -12.25 -7.68 6.60
CA VAL A 333 -13.32 -7.17 7.46
C VAL A 333 -12.83 -5.97 8.28
N TYR A 334 -11.63 -6.04 8.84
CA TYR A 334 -11.08 -4.93 9.60
C TYR A 334 -10.78 -3.71 8.72
N LEU A 335 -10.31 -3.90 7.48
CA LEU A 335 -10.11 -2.80 6.55
C LEU A 335 -11.43 -2.09 6.24
N LEU A 336 -12.47 -2.86 5.90
CA LEU A 336 -13.80 -2.32 5.62
C LEU A 336 -14.39 -1.58 6.83
N HIS A 337 -14.17 -2.08 8.04
CA HIS A 337 -14.59 -1.39 9.26
C HIS A 337 -13.86 -0.06 9.48
N VAL A 338 -12.57 0.01 9.17
CA VAL A 338 -11.75 1.22 9.32
C VAL A 338 -12.08 2.26 8.26
N GLU A 339 -12.29 1.83 7.01
CA GLU A 339 -12.54 2.72 5.89
C GLU A 339 -14.03 2.96 5.59
N LYS A 340 -14.96 2.46 6.43
CA LYS A 340 -16.39 2.74 6.26
C LYS A 340 -16.69 4.24 6.26
N TRP A 341 -17.76 4.62 5.59
CA TRP A 341 -18.22 6.00 5.54
C TRP A 341 -18.57 6.52 6.95
N PRO A 342 -18.18 7.76 7.33
CA PRO A 342 -18.45 8.31 8.66
C PRO A 342 -19.96 8.55 8.87
N VAL A 343 -20.48 8.06 10.00
CA VAL A 343 -21.88 8.25 10.41
C VAL A 343 -22.01 9.64 11.05
N GLY A 344 -22.90 10.49 10.52
CA GLY A 344 -23.14 11.85 11.03
C GLY A 344 -22.77 13.01 10.09
N ALA A 345 -22.24 12.71 8.90
CA ALA A 345 -21.96 13.73 7.87
C ALA A 345 -23.23 14.22 7.13
N SER A 346 -24.33 14.49 7.85
CA SER A 346 -25.47 15.21 7.30
C SER A 346 -25.08 16.68 7.11
N HIS A 347 -24.73 17.02 5.87
CA HIS A 347 -24.97 18.27 5.12
C HIS A 347 -25.13 19.66 5.78
N ASP A 348 -24.76 19.89 7.03
CA ASP A 348 -24.74 21.24 7.59
C ASP A 348 -23.30 21.74 7.70
N GLY A 349 -22.85 22.37 6.62
CA GLY A 349 -21.64 23.19 6.58
C GLY A 349 -21.78 24.48 7.38
N ASN A 350 -22.19 24.38 8.65
CA ASN A 350 -22.27 25.51 9.56
C ASN A 350 -21.84 25.05 10.97
N TYR A 351 -20.52 25.04 11.20
CA TYR A 351 -19.96 25.00 12.55
C TYR A 351 -20.39 26.28 13.28
N ILE A 352 -21.50 26.21 14.01
CA ILE A 352 -21.74 27.09 15.16
C ILE A 352 -21.17 26.30 16.34
N GLY A 353 -20.05 26.79 16.88
CA GLY A 353 -19.53 26.31 18.15
C GLY A 353 -20.55 26.61 19.23
N ASP A 354 -21.16 25.56 19.77
CA ASP A 354 -21.83 25.61 21.06
C ASP A 354 -20.96 24.82 22.03
N ASP A 355 -20.31 25.57 22.92
CA ASP A 355 -19.70 25.09 24.15
C ASP A 355 -20.77 24.40 25.00
N ASP A 356 -20.66 23.09 25.17
CA ASP A 356 -21.33 22.40 26.28
C ASP A 356 -20.27 21.58 27.04
N ASP A 357 -19.81 22.21 28.12
CA ASP A 357 -18.93 21.64 29.14
C ASP A 357 -19.55 20.35 29.70
N SER A 358 -18.98 19.20 29.33
CA SER A 358 -19.04 18.02 30.19
C SER A 358 -17.64 17.41 30.31
N ASP A 359 -17.13 17.52 31.54
CA ASP A 359 -15.83 17.06 32.00
C ASP A 359 -15.53 15.61 31.57
N ALA A 360 -14.66 15.44 30.58
CA ALA A 360 -13.90 14.23 30.36
C ALA A 360 -12.44 14.61 30.08
N ASP A 361 -11.59 14.23 31.03
CA ASP A 361 -10.15 14.49 31.15
C ASP A 361 -9.31 13.80 30.07
N ASP A 362 -9.66 13.95 28.78
CA ASP A 362 -8.80 13.57 27.66
C ASP A 362 -8.18 14.84 27.08
N ALA A 363 -7.04 15.24 27.64
CA ALA A 363 -6.18 16.27 27.08
C ALA A 363 -5.66 15.79 25.70
N PHE A 364 -6.39 16.12 24.65
CA PHE A 364 -5.99 15.94 23.26
C PHE A 364 -5.03 17.07 22.88
N ASP A 365 -3.77 16.70 22.59
CA ASP A 365 -2.84 17.56 21.86
C ASP A 365 -3.37 17.75 20.43
N ASP A 366 -3.84 18.96 20.16
CA ASP A 366 -4.47 19.48 18.94
C ASP A 366 -3.44 19.71 17.79
N ASP A 367 -2.47 18.81 17.61
CA ASP A 367 -1.33 19.01 16.70
C ASP A 367 -1.09 17.85 15.69
N SER A 368 -2.04 16.92 15.52
CA SER A 368 -1.89 15.77 14.58
C SER A 368 -2.62 15.91 13.23
N TYR A 369 -3.00 17.12 12.85
CA TYR A 369 -3.61 17.38 11.54
C TYR A 369 -2.54 17.45 10.44
N VAL A 370 -2.38 16.38 9.65
CA VAL A 370 -1.71 16.49 8.35
C VAL A 370 -2.68 17.23 7.42
N HIS A 371 -2.39 18.50 7.17
CA HIS A 371 -3.08 19.31 6.16
C HIS A 371 -3.02 18.58 4.82
N VAL A 372 -4.11 17.93 4.43
CA VAL A 372 -4.42 17.77 3.01
C VAL A 372 -4.87 19.16 2.59
N ASP A 373 -3.95 19.93 1.99
CA ASP A 373 -4.28 21.22 1.39
C ASP A 373 -5.60 21.10 0.63
N MET A 374 -6.52 22.05 0.87
CA MET A 374 -7.79 22.13 0.16
C MET A 374 -7.58 21.81 -1.32
N ILE A 375 -8.08 20.64 -1.74
CA ILE A 375 -7.87 20.16 -3.08
C ILE A 375 -8.91 20.86 -3.96
N GLU A 376 -8.47 21.96 -4.59
CA GLU A 376 -9.15 22.51 -5.76
C GLU A 376 -9.00 21.49 -6.90
N VAL A 377 -9.95 20.57 -6.98
CA VAL A 377 -10.27 19.95 -8.27
C VAL A 377 -10.54 21.09 -9.22
N ASP A 378 -9.86 21.07 -10.35
CA ASP A 378 -10.25 21.82 -11.55
C ASP A 378 -11.58 21.22 -12.09
N ALA A 379 -12.54 21.05 -11.17
CA ALA A 379 -13.92 20.63 -11.34
C ALA A 379 -14.73 21.69 -12.09
N ALA A 380 -14.11 22.83 -12.40
CA ALA A 380 -14.67 23.83 -13.30
C ALA A 380 -14.98 23.28 -14.71
N LEU A 381 -14.51 22.08 -15.07
CA LEU A 381 -14.64 21.48 -16.40
C LEU A 381 -15.52 20.22 -16.52
N MET A 382 -16.06 19.66 -15.42
CA MET A 382 -16.93 18.48 -15.48
C MET A 382 -18.28 18.71 -14.84
N ASP A 383 -19.35 18.31 -15.53
CA ASP A 383 -20.65 18.10 -14.92
C ASP A 383 -20.76 16.67 -14.32
N THR A 384 -21.75 16.48 -13.45
CA THR A 384 -22.01 15.20 -12.78
C THR A 384 -22.26 14.06 -13.77
N ALA A 385 -22.84 14.34 -14.94
CA ALA A 385 -23.10 13.34 -15.95
C ALA A 385 -21.80 12.83 -16.58
N MET A 386 -20.90 13.72 -17.00
CA MET A 386 -19.59 13.37 -17.53
C MET A 386 -18.75 12.61 -16.50
N LEU A 387 -18.80 13.04 -15.24
CA LEU A 387 -18.13 12.35 -14.14
C LEU A 387 -18.59 10.90 -14.02
N PHE A 388 -19.90 10.64 -14.01
CA PHE A 388 -20.41 9.27 -13.88
C PHE A 388 -20.21 8.38 -15.11
N HIS A 389 -19.95 8.97 -16.28
CA HIS A 389 -19.54 8.24 -17.49
C HIS A 389 -18.03 8.00 -17.56
N SER A 390 -17.22 8.68 -16.73
CA SER A 390 -15.79 8.43 -16.62
C SER A 390 -15.52 7.08 -15.94
N SER A 391 -14.49 6.38 -16.39
CA SER A 391 -13.95 5.21 -15.68
C SER A 391 -12.82 5.66 -14.75
N PRO A 392 -12.55 4.94 -13.64
CA PRO A 392 -11.42 5.27 -12.78
C PRO A 392 -10.11 5.26 -13.58
N PHE A 393 -9.14 6.05 -13.11
CA PHE A 393 -7.77 6.14 -13.62
C PHE A 393 -7.60 6.62 -15.07
N ARG A 394 -8.69 6.92 -15.79
CA ARG A 394 -8.63 7.67 -17.04
C ARG A 394 -8.33 9.12 -16.70
N VAL A 395 -7.04 9.44 -16.58
CA VAL A 395 -6.59 10.80 -16.26
C VAL A 395 -7.25 11.79 -17.20
N HIS A 396 -8.10 12.63 -16.63
CA HIS A 396 -8.73 13.71 -17.38
C HIS A 396 -7.70 14.83 -17.55
N ARG A 397 -6.95 14.76 -18.66
CA ARG A 397 -6.16 15.90 -19.13
C ARG A 397 -7.13 16.97 -19.61
N ALA A 398 -7.53 17.87 -18.71
CA ALA A 398 -8.23 19.07 -19.10
C ALA A 398 -7.34 19.88 -20.05
N LYS A 399 -7.53 19.72 -21.36
CA LYS A 399 -7.29 20.82 -22.29
C LYS A 399 -8.50 21.73 -22.14
N CYS A 400 -8.38 22.79 -21.35
CA CYS A 400 -9.43 23.78 -21.21
C CYS A 400 -9.85 24.27 -22.60
N THR A 401 -11.05 23.91 -23.05
CA THR A 401 -11.59 24.46 -24.29
C THR A 401 -12.12 25.87 -24.02
N PRO A 402 -12.04 26.81 -24.98
CA PRO A 402 -12.47 28.21 -24.77
C PRO A 402 -13.92 28.35 -24.28
N TYR A 403 -14.80 27.41 -24.65
CA TYR A 403 -16.20 27.38 -24.23
C TYR A 403 -16.36 27.11 -22.73
N VAL A 404 -15.49 26.28 -22.15
CA VAL A 404 -15.60 25.90 -20.73
C VAL A 404 -14.99 26.97 -19.83
N LEU A 405 -13.97 27.69 -20.31
CA LEU A 405 -13.49 28.92 -19.65
C LEU A 405 -14.61 29.97 -19.57
N PHE A 406 -15.41 30.11 -20.64
CA PHE A 406 -16.54 31.04 -20.68
C PHE A 406 -17.64 30.66 -19.66
N MET A 407 -18.02 29.38 -19.56
CA MET A 407 -18.99 28.91 -18.57
C MET A 407 -18.50 29.08 -17.12
N ALA A 408 -17.23 28.75 -16.84
CA ALA A 408 -16.62 28.92 -15.52
C ALA A 408 -16.57 30.41 -15.09
N CYS A 409 -16.34 31.33 -16.02
CA CYS A 409 -16.39 32.77 -15.76
C CYS A 409 -17.82 33.31 -15.51
N CYS A 410 -18.86 32.63 -16.01
CA CYS A 410 -20.24 33.06 -15.86
C CYS A 410 -20.97 32.44 -14.65
N HIS A 411 -20.56 31.25 -14.18
CA HIS A 411 -21.12 30.58 -13.00
C HIS A 411 -20.04 29.87 -12.13
N PRO A 412 -19.15 30.63 -11.47
CA PRO A 412 -17.99 30.08 -10.75
C PRO A 412 -18.30 29.28 -9.46
N SER A 413 -19.53 29.34 -8.93
CA SER A 413 -19.86 28.82 -7.59
C SER A 413 -20.79 27.58 -7.55
N VAL A 414 -21.29 27.07 -8.70
CA VAL A 414 -22.38 26.07 -8.71
C VAL A 414 -21.93 24.67 -9.18
N VAL A 415 -20.87 24.56 -9.98
CA VAL A 415 -20.46 23.29 -10.61
C VAL A 415 -19.56 22.39 -9.72
N PRO A 416 -18.59 22.92 -8.95
CA PRO A 416 -17.71 22.08 -8.12
C PRO A 416 -18.43 21.38 -6.95
N SER A 417 -19.45 21.99 -6.35
CA SER A 417 -20.22 21.44 -5.22
C SER A 417 -20.98 20.18 -5.62
N ALA A 418 -21.70 20.23 -6.73
CA ALA A 418 -22.56 19.13 -7.19
C ALA A 418 -21.79 17.85 -7.53
N CYS A 419 -20.57 17.96 -8.07
CA CYS A 419 -19.71 16.79 -8.32
C CYS A 419 -19.18 16.19 -7.01
N LYS A 420 -18.71 17.02 -6.07
CA LYS A 420 -18.24 16.54 -4.76
C LYS A 420 -19.37 15.88 -3.96
N GLU A 421 -20.57 16.45 -3.99
CA GLU A 421 -21.78 15.87 -3.39
C GLU A 421 -22.14 14.51 -4.01
N ALA A 422 -22.11 14.42 -5.35
CA ALA A 422 -22.37 13.17 -6.05
C ALA A 422 -21.34 12.08 -5.73
N ILE A 423 -20.06 12.43 -5.59
CA ILE A 423 -19.00 11.52 -5.13
C ILE A 423 -19.24 11.13 -3.66
N GLY A 424 -19.63 12.07 -2.80
CA GLY A 424 -19.98 11.78 -1.41
C GLY A 424 -21.11 10.74 -1.33
N ALA A 425 -22.16 10.89 -2.14
CA ALA A 425 -23.25 9.91 -2.23
C ALA A 425 -22.79 8.55 -2.78
N LEU A 426 -21.89 8.55 -3.78
CA LEU A 426 -21.25 7.35 -4.31
C LEU A 426 -20.47 6.61 -3.21
N LEU A 427 -19.57 7.31 -2.52
CA LEU A 427 -18.73 6.76 -1.46
C LEU A 427 -19.58 6.27 -0.29
N CYS A 428 -20.57 7.05 0.16
CA CYS A 428 -21.53 6.65 1.19
C CYS A 428 -22.17 5.29 0.88
N THR A 429 -22.56 5.05 -0.38
CA THR A 429 -23.15 3.77 -0.81
C THR A 429 -22.11 2.64 -0.88
N VAL A 430 -20.95 2.92 -1.50
CA VAL A 430 -19.92 1.92 -1.81
C VAL A 430 -19.11 1.51 -0.57
N THR A 431 -18.97 2.37 0.43
CA THR A 431 -18.27 2.10 1.70
C THR A 431 -19.22 2.14 2.90
N ASP A 432 -20.49 1.81 2.69
CA ASP A 432 -21.50 1.75 3.75
C ASP A 432 -21.13 0.71 4.82
N GLY A 433 -21.13 1.15 6.09
CA GLY A 433 -20.79 0.32 7.25
C GLY A 433 -21.80 -0.78 7.55
N ASP A 434 -23.04 -0.66 7.10
CA ASP A 434 -24.10 -1.66 7.34
C ASP A 434 -23.91 -2.91 6.47
N TRP A 435 -23.11 -2.82 5.41
CA TRP A 435 -22.90 -3.86 4.40
C TRP A 435 -21.50 -4.49 4.44
N ILE A 436 -20.74 -4.29 5.54
CA ILE A 436 -19.38 -4.84 5.69
C ILE A 436 -19.36 -6.36 5.46
N GLU A 437 -20.36 -7.10 5.94
CA GLU A 437 -20.43 -8.56 5.76
C GLU A 437 -20.49 -8.96 4.28
N HIS A 438 -21.39 -8.34 3.54
CA HIS A 438 -21.62 -8.60 2.12
C HIS A 438 -20.40 -8.22 1.29
N ASP A 439 -19.85 -7.03 1.55
CA ASP A 439 -18.69 -6.52 0.83
C ASP A 439 -17.42 -7.34 1.15
N ALA A 440 -17.31 -7.85 2.39
CA ALA A 440 -16.25 -8.77 2.77
C ALA A 440 -16.34 -10.09 2.02
N TYR A 441 -17.55 -10.66 1.84
CA TYR A 441 -17.73 -11.87 1.04
C TYR A 441 -17.28 -11.66 -0.41
N ALA A 442 -17.69 -10.56 -1.05
CA ALA A 442 -17.33 -10.28 -2.44
C ALA A 442 -15.81 -10.17 -2.64
N LEU A 443 -15.10 -9.49 -1.73
CA LEU A 443 -13.64 -9.40 -1.75
C LEU A 443 -12.97 -10.74 -1.43
N PHE A 444 -13.47 -11.44 -0.41
CA PHE A 444 -12.92 -12.71 0.04
C PHE A 444 -13.05 -13.80 -1.03
N GLU A 445 -14.18 -13.86 -1.73
CA GLU A 445 -14.37 -14.78 -2.85
C GLU A 445 -13.32 -14.57 -3.95
N GLN A 446 -13.01 -13.32 -4.29
CA GLN A 446 -11.97 -13.01 -5.29
C GLN A 446 -10.55 -13.35 -4.82
N VAL A 447 -10.23 -13.15 -3.54
CA VAL A 447 -8.95 -13.58 -2.96
C VAL A 447 -8.84 -15.10 -3.02
N MET A 448 -9.88 -15.81 -2.59
CA MET A 448 -9.88 -17.27 -2.55
C MET A 448 -9.89 -17.90 -3.94
N ALA A 449 -10.51 -17.28 -4.95
CA ALA A 449 -10.46 -17.75 -6.33
C ALA A 449 -9.02 -17.88 -6.85
N ARG A 450 -8.13 -16.96 -6.45
CA ARG A 450 -6.71 -16.95 -6.82
C ARG A 450 -5.87 -17.88 -5.94
N MET A 451 -6.30 -18.06 -4.69
CA MET A 451 -5.64 -18.94 -3.72
C MET A 451 -6.17 -20.38 -3.72
N ALA A 452 -7.17 -20.72 -4.53
CA ALA A 452 -7.86 -22.00 -4.47
C ALA A 452 -6.89 -23.19 -4.57
N ALA A 453 -5.89 -23.12 -5.46
CA ALA A 453 -4.87 -24.15 -5.63
C ALA A 453 -3.97 -24.37 -4.39
N VAL A 454 -3.84 -23.37 -3.52
CA VAL A 454 -3.08 -23.44 -2.26
C VAL A 454 -3.85 -24.21 -1.18
N TYR A 455 -5.18 -24.21 -1.27
CA TYR A 455 -6.07 -24.82 -0.27
C TYR A 455 -6.66 -26.15 -0.71
N SER A 456 -6.98 -26.29 -1.99
CA SER A 456 -7.47 -27.51 -2.61
C SER A 456 -6.71 -27.77 -3.90
N PRO A 457 -5.72 -28.66 -3.87
CA PRO A 457 -4.95 -28.96 -5.06
C PRO A 457 -5.80 -29.64 -6.16
N GLN A 458 -6.98 -30.16 -5.82
CA GLN A 458 -7.91 -30.88 -6.72
C GLN A 458 -8.97 -29.97 -7.37
N ALA A 459 -8.92 -28.65 -7.11
CA ALA A 459 -9.83 -27.69 -7.73
C ALA A 459 -9.65 -27.66 -9.25
N PRO A 460 -10.71 -27.80 -10.07
CA PRO A 460 -10.60 -27.61 -11.51
C PRO A 460 -10.21 -26.16 -11.78
N THR A 461 -9.01 -25.94 -12.31
CA THR A 461 -8.58 -24.64 -12.83
C THR A 461 -9.59 -24.19 -13.89
N GLN A 462 -10.29 -23.08 -13.65
CA GLN A 462 -11.16 -22.45 -14.64
C GLN A 462 -10.30 -21.77 -15.72
N SER A 463 -9.69 -22.58 -16.57
CA SER A 463 -9.10 -22.16 -17.84
C SER A 463 -9.87 -22.85 -18.96
N PRO A 464 -10.56 -22.11 -19.86
CA PRO A 464 -11.30 -22.72 -20.96
C PRO A 464 -10.31 -23.16 -22.04
N GLY A 465 -9.90 -24.44 -22.03
CA GLY A 465 -9.22 -25.04 -23.18
C GLY A 465 -8.26 -26.18 -22.86
N LEU A 466 -8.55 -27.35 -23.46
CA LEU A 466 -7.78 -28.60 -23.53
C LEU A 466 -7.79 -29.50 -22.29
N ALA A 467 -8.65 -30.53 -22.34
CA ALA A 467 -8.62 -31.68 -21.47
C ALA A 467 -7.62 -32.73 -21.98
N THR A 468 -6.62 -33.06 -21.15
CA THR A 468 -6.05 -34.41 -21.06
C THR A 468 -5.73 -34.68 -19.60
N ALA A 469 -6.29 -35.77 -19.08
CA ALA A 469 -6.25 -36.18 -17.69
C ALA A 469 -4.85 -36.66 -17.27
N ASP A 470 -4.39 -36.22 -16.09
CA ASP A 470 -3.46 -36.97 -15.24
C ASP A 470 -3.71 -36.64 -13.76
N LEU A 471 -4.02 -37.68 -12.97
CA LEU A 471 -4.46 -37.61 -11.57
C LEU A 471 -3.30 -37.37 -10.57
N SER A 472 -2.07 -37.17 -11.04
CA SER A 472 -0.86 -36.98 -10.22
C SER A 472 -0.35 -35.54 -10.18
N ALA A 473 -1.00 -34.59 -10.88
CA ALA A 473 -0.54 -33.19 -11.02
C ALA A 473 -0.97 -32.24 -9.88
N SER A 474 -1.77 -32.75 -8.94
CA SER A 474 -2.60 -31.95 -8.04
C SER A 474 -1.87 -31.53 -6.76
N THR A 475 -1.35 -32.45 -5.95
CA THR A 475 -0.42 -32.17 -4.82
C THR A 475 0.88 -31.52 -5.28
N THR A 476 1.16 -31.64 -6.57
CA THR A 476 2.30 -31.07 -7.28
C THR A 476 2.20 -29.55 -7.33
N SER A 477 1.03 -28.89 -7.43
CA SER A 477 0.97 -27.43 -7.66
C SER A 477 1.53 -26.58 -6.51
N LEU A 478 1.05 -26.78 -5.27
CA LEU A 478 1.58 -26.06 -4.11
C LEU A 478 3.02 -26.46 -3.80
N HIS A 479 3.33 -27.76 -3.83
CA HIS A 479 4.70 -28.24 -3.64
C HIS A 479 5.65 -27.64 -4.68
N LEU A 480 5.25 -27.57 -5.95
CA LEU A 480 6.00 -26.91 -7.03
C LEU A 480 6.14 -25.41 -6.80
N GLN A 481 5.13 -24.74 -6.23
CA GLN A 481 5.26 -23.32 -5.88
C GLN A 481 6.31 -23.13 -4.78
N LEU A 482 6.22 -23.87 -3.68
CA LEU A 482 7.20 -23.78 -2.58
C LEU A 482 8.61 -24.16 -3.07
N ASP A 483 8.68 -25.15 -3.95
CA ASP A 483 9.92 -25.58 -4.55
C ASP A 483 10.48 -24.57 -5.54
N ARG A 484 9.63 -23.90 -6.33
CA ARG A 484 10.01 -22.78 -7.18
C ARG A 484 10.58 -21.64 -6.35
N ILE A 485 9.95 -21.29 -5.24
CA ILE A 485 10.44 -20.23 -4.34
C ILE A 485 11.84 -20.59 -3.84
N HIS A 486 12.04 -21.82 -3.34
CA HIS A 486 13.33 -22.24 -2.79
C HIS A 486 14.39 -22.52 -3.86
N ARG A 487 14.14 -23.48 -4.76
CA ARG A 487 15.14 -24.00 -5.71
C ARG A 487 15.39 -23.10 -6.90
N HIS A 488 14.50 -22.15 -7.19
CA HIS A 488 14.65 -21.25 -8.34
C HIS A 488 14.83 -19.80 -7.91
N LEU A 489 13.86 -19.22 -7.19
CA LEU A 489 13.90 -17.79 -6.86
C LEU A 489 15.00 -17.48 -5.83
N LEU A 490 15.05 -18.23 -4.72
CA LEU A 490 16.07 -18.03 -3.68
C LEU A 490 17.47 -18.36 -4.22
N VAL A 491 17.66 -19.44 -4.97
CA VAL A 491 18.97 -19.77 -5.58
C VAL A 491 19.47 -18.66 -6.51
N ARG A 492 18.58 -18.03 -7.30
CA ARG A 492 18.97 -16.92 -8.18
C ARG A 492 19.37 -15.66 -7.42
N CYS A 493 18.77 -15.41 -6.24
CA CYS A 493 19.09 -14.24 -5.43
C CYS A 493 20.29 -14.48 -4.51
N ASP A 494 20.34 -15.65 -3.86
CA ASP A 494 21.41 -16.07 -2.97
C ASP A 494 21.53 -17.61 -2.90
N ALA A 495 22.41 -18.15 -3.74
CA ALA A 495 22.72 -19.59 -3.76
C ALA A 495 23.45 -20.10 -2.50
N ALA A 496 24.01 -19.23 -1.64
CA ALA A 496 24.64 -19.66 -0.41
C ALA A 496 23.59 -20.02 0.65
N ILE A 497 22.55 -19.19 0.83
CA ILE A 497 21.46 -19.50 1.76
C ILE A 497 20.72 -20.76 1.32
N ALA A 498 20.36 -20.87 0.04
CA ALA A 498 19.65 -22.06 -0.47
C ALA A 498 20.44 -23.34 -0.19
N ARG A 499 21.73 -23.38 -0.54
CA ARG A 499 22.59 -24.53 -0.26
C ARG A 499 22.73 -24.83 1.23
N HIS A 500 22.74 -23.81 2.09
CA HIS A 500 22.80 -24.00 3.54
C HIS A 500 21.54 -24.67 4.08
N LEU A 501 20.36 -24.19 3.66
CA LEU A 501 19.07 -24.79 4.01
C LEU A 501 18.96 -26.25 3.51
N ASP A 502 19.42 -26.51 2.27
CA ASP A 502 19.48 -27.86 1.71
C ASP A 502 20.44 -28.79 2.49
N ALA A 503 21.62 -28.28 2.87
CA ALA A 503 22.61 -29.02 3.65
C ALA A 503 22.13 -29.38 5.05
N LEU A 504 21.31 -28.50 5.66
CA LEU A 504 20.63 -28.75 6.92
C LEU A 504 19.35 -29.59 6.76
N HIS A 505 19.03 -30.02 5.54
CA HIS A 505 17.82 -30.79 5.22
C HIS A 505 16.52 -30.10 5.66
N VAL A 506 16.45 -28.77 5.55
CA VAL A 506 15.25 -27.98 5.88
C VAL A 506 14.30 -27.96 4.68
N PRO A 507 13.14 -28.64 4.73
CA PRO A 507 12.20 -28.65 3.61
C PRO A 507 11.52 -27.28 3.44
N PRO A 508 11.29 -26.80 2.20
CA PRO A 508 10.60 -25.53 1.93
C PRO A 508 9.25 -25.38 2.64
N GLU A 509 8.49 -26.47 2.77
CA GLU A 509 7.17 -26.51 3.41
C GLU A 509 7.19 -26.01 4.84
N VAL A 510 8.29 -26.25 5.57
CA VAL A 510 8.33 -26.02 7.02
C VAL A 510 8.37 -24.52 7.36
N TYR A 511 8.85 -23.69 6.44
CA TYR A 511 8.91 -22.23 6.64
C TYR A 511 8.05 -21.44 5.64
N LEU A 512 7.87 -21.91 4.39
CA LEU A 512 7.09 -21.19 3.38
C LEU A 512 5.58 -21.45 3.42
N LEU A 513 5.13 -22.64 3.83
CA LEU A 513 3.73 -23.03 3.68
C LEU A 513 2.78 -22.02 4.35
N ARG A 514 3.10 -21.60 5.57
CA ARG A 514 2.31 -20.62 6.33
C ARG A 514 2.34 -19.24 5.68
N TRP A 515 3.50 -18.82 5.17
CA TRP A 515 3.70 -17.53 4.52
C TRP A 515 2.86 -17.40 3.25
N VAL A 516 2.93 -18.40 2.38
CA VAL A 516 2.17 -18.45 1.13
C VAL A 516 0.68 -18.63 1.39
N ARG A 517 0.30 -19.60 2.24
CA ARG A 517 -1.12 -19.92 2.52
C ARG A 517 -1.86 -18.77 3.19
N LEU A 518 -1.18 -17.88 3.90
CA LEU A 518 -1.81 -16.78 4.63
C LEU A 518 -1.44 -15.40 4.06
N LEU A 519 -0.84 -15.33 2.86
CA LEU A 519 -0.34 -14.08 2.28
C LEU A 519 0.38 -13.20 3.30
N LEU A 520 1.28 -13.83 4.07
CA LEU A 520 2.09 -13.20 5.12
C LEU A 520 1.30 -12.58 6.29
N ALA A 521 -0.02 -12.78 6.38
CA ALA A 521 -0.87 -12.12 7.36
C ALA A 521 -0.52 -12.44 8.82
N ARG A 522 0.14 -13.57 9.08
CA ARG A 522 0.59 -13.97 10.43
C ARG A 522 2.00 -13.51 10.77
N GLU A 523 2.75 -12.99 9.80
CA GLU A 523 4.12 -12.51 10.02
C GLU A 523 4.13 -11.06 10.52
N PHE A 524 3.11 -10.30 10.14
CA PHE A 524 3.05 -8.86 10.35
C PHE A 524 1.76 -8.43 11.07
N PRO A 525 1.79 -7.32 11.83
CA PRO A 525 0.58 -6.69 12.33
C PRO A 525 -0.33 -6.21 11.19
N VAL A 526 -1.63 -6.06 11.46
CA VAL A 526 -2.65 -5.87 10.41
C VAL A 526 -2.36 -4.69 9.47
N TYR A 527 -1.96 -3.52 10.02
CA TYR A 527 -1.66 -2.34 9.20
C TYR A 527 -0.51 -2.56 8.21
N GLN A 528 0.45 -3.41 8.58
CA GLN A 528 1.56 -3.81 7.73
C GLN A 528 1.12 -4.83 6.67
N VAL A 529 0.22 -5.75 7.05
CA VAL A 529 -0.37 -6.70 6.10
C VAL A 529 -1.11 -5.97 4.99
N TRP A 530 -1.81 -4.87 5.30
CA TRP A 530 -2.45 -4.05 4.28
C TRP A 530 -1.46 -3.47 3.26
N VAL A 531 -0.33 -2.93 3.73
CA VAL A 531 0.73 -2.43 2.84
C VAL A 531 1.30 -3.54 1.95
N ILE A 532 1.49 -4.73 2.50
CA ILE A 532 1.95 -5.90 1.75
C ILE A 532 0.91 -6.29 0.68
N TRP A 533 -0.36 -6.31 1.05
CA TRP A 533 -1.45 -6.68 0.14
C TRP A 533 -1.67 -5.62 -0.94
N ASP A 534 -1.44 -4.34 -0.66
CA ASP A 534 -1.40 -3.29 -1.68
C ASP A 534 -0.36 -3.61 -2.76
N ALA A 535 0.84 -4.03 -2.36
CA ALA A 535 1.90 -4.41 -3.28
C ALA A 535 1.56 -5.70 -4.05
N ILE A 536 1.01 -6.72 -3.37
CA ILE A 536 0.61 -7.98 -4.01
C ILE A 536 -0.50 -7.75 -5.04
N PHE A 537 -1.53 -7.00 -4.68
CA PHE A 537 -2.70 -6.75 -5.54
C PHE A 537 -2.37 -5.77 -6.67
N SER A 538 -1.47 -4.80 -6.47
CA SER A 538 -1.06 -3.89 -7.55
C SER A 538 -0.14 -4.55 -8.58
N LEU A 539 0.82 -5.38 -8.14
CA LEU A 539 1.84 -5.97 -9.01
C LEU A 539 1.43 -7.31 -9.61
N SER A 540 0.65 -8.11 -8.88
CA SER A 540 0.21 -9.44 -9.30
C SER A 540 -1.28 -9.69 -8.99
N PRO A 541 -2.20 -8.83 -9.48
CA PRO A 541 -3.63 -8.96 -9.20
C PRO A 541 -4.26 -10.25 -9.71
N ALA A 542 -3.63 -10.99 -10.62
CA ALA A 542 -4.20 -12.18 -11.24
C ALA A 542 -3.93 -13.48 -10.45
N ASP A 543 -2.75 -13.59 -9.81
CA ASP A 543 -2.25 -14.85 -9.23
C ASP A 543 -1.53 -14.67 -7.89
N PHE A 544 -1.38 -13.44 -7.41
CA PHE A 544 -0.62 -13.08 -6.21
C PHE A 544 0.85 -13.56 -6.23
N GLY A 545 1.43 -13.77 -7.43
CA GLY A 545 2.79 -14.28 -7.60
C GLY A 545 3.87 -13.39 -6.98
N PHE A 546 3.60 -12.12 -6.71
CA PHE A 546 4.52 -11.24 -5.99
C PHE A 546 4.77 -11.70 -4.53
N ALA A 547 3.84 -12.43 -3.92
CA ALA A 547 4.01 -13.00 -2.58
C ALA A 547 5.21 -13.95 -2.50
N ASP A 548 5.53 -14.67 -3.58
CA ASP A 548 6.68 -15.56 -3.67
C ASP A 548 8.01 -14.78 -3.56
N VAL A 549 8.08 -13.61 -4.19
CA VAL A 549 9.25 -12.72 -4.14
C VAL A 549 9.42 -12.15 -2.73
N LEU A 550 8.31 -11.78 -2.08
CA LEU A 550 8.34 -11.33 -0.68
C LEU A 550 8.83 -12.44 0.27
N CYS A 551 8.45 -13.69 0.04
CA CYS A 551 8.97 -14.83 0.81
C CYS A 551 10.50 -14.94 0.68
N VAL A 552 11.05 -14.78 -0.53
CA VAL A 552 12.51 -14.77 -0.73
C VAL A 552 13.14 -13.58 -0.01
N ALA A 553 12.58 -12.38 -0.15
CA ALA A 553 13.10 -11.18 0.52
C ALA A 553 13.13 -11.33 2.05
N MET A 554 12.12 -11.97 2.65
CA MET A 554 12.11 -12.27 4.09
C MET A 554 13.24 -13.21 4.52
N VAL A 555 13.59 -14.20 3.69
CA VAL A 555 14.74 -15.08 3.94
C VAL A 555 16.05 -14.30 3.83
N LEU A 556 16.17 -13.43 2.83
CA LEU A 556 17.37 -12.61 2.59
C LEU A 556 17.63 -11.58 3.71
N GLU A 557 16.59 -11.00 4.30
CA GLU A 557 16.76 -10.05 5.43
C GLU A 557 17.41 -10.75 6.64
N SER A 558 17.10 -12.02 6.87
CA SER A 558 17.68 -12.82 7.96
C SER A 558 18.94 -13.58 7.53
N ARG A 559 19.55 -13.23 6.38
CA ARG A 559 20.68 -13.96 5.78
C ARG A 559 21.81 -14.25 6.76
N ALA A 560 22.30 -13.22 7.45
CA ALA A 560 23.45 -13.35 8.34
C ALA A 560 23.16 -14.34 9.47
N ASP A 561 21.97 -14.23 10.06
CA ASP A 561 21.53 -15.08 11.17
C ASP A 561 21.28 -16.52 10.72
N VAL A 562 20.67 -16.71 9.55
CA VAL A 562 20.41 -18.04 8.96
C VAL A 562 21.71 -18.78 8.66
N LEU A 563 22.70 -18.10 8.05
CA LEU A 563 24.00 -18.71 7.75
C LEU A 563 24.84 -18.99 9.00
N ALA A 564 24.57 -18.30 10.11
CA ALA A 564 25.24 -18.53 11.38
C ALA A 564 24.71 -19.76 12.14
N GLN A 565 23.52 -20.27 11.79
CA GLN A 565 22.97 -21.48 12.42
C GLN A 565 23.62 -22.74 11.85
N GLU A 566 23.91 -23.69 12.74
CA GLU A 566 24.55 -24.96 12.39
C GLU A 566 23.55 -26.14 12.30
N ASP A 567 22.29 -25.93 12.71
CA ASP A 567 21.26 -26.95 12.71
C ASP A 567 19.91 -26.46 12.17
N ALA A 568 19.07 -27.41 11.76
CA ALA A 568 17.73 -27.12 11.25
C ALA A 568 16.83 -26.45 12.29
N ALA A 569 16.99 -26.80 13.58
CA ALA A 569 16.14 -26.28 14.65
C ALA A 569 16.36 -24.78 14.87
N GLY A 570 17.62 -24.32 14.90
CA GLY A 570 17.98 -22.90 15.04
C GLY A 570 17.48 -22.07 13.87
N VAL A 571 17.68 -22.54 12.63
CA VAL A 571 17.17 -21.86 11.42
C VAL A 571 15.64 -21.75 11.47
N LEU A 572 14.95 -22.85 11.77
CA LEU A 572 13.49 -22.84 11.83
C LEU A 572 12.96 -21.98 12.97
N GLY A 573 13.67 -21.88 14.09
CA GLY A 573 13.37 -20.93 15.16
C GLY A 573 13.38 -19.49 14.62
N LEU A 574 14.48 -19.09 13.97
CA LEU A 574 14.60 -17.75 13.37
C LEU A 574 13.51 -17.43 12.33
N LEU A 575 13.22 -18.37 11.43
CA LEU A 575 12.22 -18.18 10.37
C LEU A 575 10.77 -18.25 10.89
N LYS A 576 10.53 -18.81 12.07
CA LYS A 576 9.21 -18.75 12.75
C LYS A 576 9.07 -17.49 13.59
N ASP A 577 10.17 -17.03 14.19
CA ASP A 577 10.24 -15.86 15.08
C ASP A 577 10.47 -14.54 14.33
N THR A 578 10.43 -14.53 12.99
CA THR A 578 10.35 -13.29 12.18
C THR A 578 9.23 -12.35 12.65
N THR A 579 8.20 -12.89 13.31
CA THR A 579 7.14 -12.15 14.02
C THR A 579 7.65 -11.26 15.17
N VAL A 580 8.67 -11.70 15.90
CA VAL A 580 9.19 -11.01 17.10
C VAL A 580 10.23 -9.96 16.72
N SER A 581 11.06 -10.20 15.70
CA SER A 581 12.10 -9.24 15.27
C SER A 581 11.52 -7.93 14.68
N CYS A 582 10.29 -7.99 14.11
CA CYS A 582 9.55 -6.81 13.65
C CYS A 582 9.06 -5.89 14.80
N SER A 583 8.93 -6.40 16.02
CA SER A 583 8.46 -5.64 17.20
C SER A 583 9.60 -5.37 18.21
N ALA A 584 10.59 -6.26 18.30
CA ALA A 584 11.62 -6.24 19.34
C ALA A 584 12.74 -5.21 19.13
N LYS A 585 12.91 -4.62 17.92
CA LYS A 585 13.87 -3.52 17.72
C LYS A 585 13.45 -2.18 18.38
N MET A 586 12.31 -2.14 19.08
CA MET A 586 11.87 -1.02 19.92
C MET A 586 12.28 -1.10 21.40
N ARG A 587 13.07 -2.09 21.83
CA ARG A 587 13.58 -2.10 23.22
C ARG A 587 14.90 -1.36 23.33
N SER A 588 14.85 -0.27 24.10
CA SER A 588 15.95 0.57 24.55
C SER A 588 17.22 -0.20 24.94
N PRO A 589 18.42 0.36 24.70
CA PRO A 589 19.66 -0.23 25.20
C PRO A 589 19.63 -0.25 26.72
N THR A 590 19.85 -1.43 27.29
CA THR A 590 20.16 -1.59 28.71
C THR A 590 21.43 -0.79 29.01
N LEU A 591 21.27 0.22 29.87
CA LEU A 591 22.38 0.92 30.52
C LEU A 591 23.03 -0.07 31.48
N ASP A 592 24.30 -0.42 31.22
CA ASP A 592 25.24 -0.84 32.26
C ASP A 592 25.69 0.38 33.08
#